data_AF-A0A4Q3HVH8-F1
#
_entry.id   AF-A0A4Q3HVH8-F1
#
_cell.length_a   1.000
_cell.length_b   1.000
_cell.length_c   1.000
_cell.angle_alpha   90.00
_cell.angle_beta   90.00
_cell.angle_gamma   90.00
#
_symmetry.space_group_name_H-M   'P 1'
#
loop_
_entity.id
_entity.type
_entity.pdbx_description
1 polymer ?
#
loop_
_entity_poly.entity_id
_entity_poly.type
_entity_poly.pdbx_seq_one_letter_code
_entity_poly.pdbx_strand_id
1 'polypeptide(L)'
;SDDEAGAETEYLYRGIAKRAFERRFQLADHVEVETASLKNGLLHIDLVRNIPEALKPRRISIAADASDSVKTIEAQIAPQQVN
;
A
#
# COMPACT_ATOMS: atom_id res chain seq x y z
N SER A 1 -53.28 -46.57 13.02
CA SER A 1 -52.72 -46.32 11.69
C SER A 1 -51.29 -45.90 11.86
N ASP A 2 -50.43 -46.90 11.72
CA ASP A 2 -48.99 -46.94 11.44
C ASP A 2 -48.04 -45.83 11.92
N ASP A 3 -47.17 -46.22 12.86
CA ASP A 3 -45.75 -45.85 12.93
C ASP A 3 -45.01 -46.37 11.68
N GLU A 4 -44.22 -45.53 10.98
CA GLU A 4 -43.05 -46.02 10.23
C GLU A 4 -41.91 -44.98 10.22
N ALA A 5 -40.90 -45.30 11.02
CA ALA A 5 -39.47 -45.03 10.87
C ALA A 5 -39.05 -43.91 9.90
N GLY A 6 -38.95 -42.68 10.43
CA GLY A 6 -38.06 -41.68 9.87
C GLY A 6 -36.62 -42.15 10.06
N ALA A 7 -36.12 -42.95 9.12
CA ALA A 7 -34.74 -43.42 9.10
C ALA A 7 -33.81 -42.22 9.32
N GLU A 8 -33.15 -42.22 10.48
CA GLU A 8 -32.11 -41.28 10.85
C GLU A 8 -30.98 -41.44 9.84
N THR A 9 -31.08 -40.71 8.73
CA THR A 9 -30.04 -40.71 7.71
C THR A 9 -28.84 -40.02 8.32
N GLU A 10 -27.94 -40.83 8.87
CA GLU A 10 -26.66 -40.41 9.40
C GLU A 10 -25.80 -39.91 8.24
N TYR A 11 -25.96 -38.63 7.90
CA TYR A 11 -25.11 -37.98 6.93
C TYR A 11 -23.69 -37.86 7.52
N LEU A 12 -22.83 -38.83 7.20
CA LEU A 12 -21.38 -38.78 7.49
C LEU A 12 -20.71 -37.53 6.88
N TYR A 13 -21.36 -36.92 5.87
CA TYR A 13 -20.90 -35.71 5.21
C TYR A 13 -21.61 -34.47 5.74
N ARG A 14 -21.12 -33.93 6.85
CA ARG A 14 -21.37 -32.53 7.21
C ARG A 14 -20.65 -31.65 6.19
N GLY A 15 -21.35 -31.27 5.12
CA GLY A 15 -20.83 -30.32 4.14
C GLY A 15 -20.32 -29.03 4.79
N ILE A 16 -19.56 -28.23 4.02
CA ILE A 16 -19.00 -26.96 4.52
C ILE A 16 -20.13 -26.08 5.05
N ALA A 17 -20.00 -25.63 6.31
CA ALA A 17 -21.02 -24.82 6.97
C ALA A 17 -21.25 -23.49 6.21
N LYS A 18 -22.48 -23.27 5.73
CA LYS A 18 -22.94 -22.01 5.11
C LYS A 18 -23.19 -20.92 6.17
N ARG A 19 -22.17 -20.60 6.96
CA ARG A 19 -22.25 -19.51 7.95
C ARG A 19 -22.16 -18.14 7.26
N ALA A 20 -22.87 -17.16 7.80
CA ALA A 20 -22.65 -15.77 7.43
C ALA A 20 -21.21 -15.36 7.76
N PHE A 21 -20.62 -14.50 6.93
CA PHE A 21 -19.28 -13.97 7.14
C PHE A 21 -19.24 -12.47 6.84
N GLU A 22 -18.38 -11.76 7.56
CA GLU A 22 -18.00 -10.38 7.29
C GLU A 22 -16.46 -10.32 7.38
N ARG A 23 -15.82 -9.64 6.44
CA ARG A 23 -14.40 -9.30 6.53
C ARG A 23 -14.22 -7.82 6.24
N ARG A 24 -13.53 -7.13 7.15
CA ARG A 24 -13.15 -5.73 7.01
C ARG A 24 -11.66 -5.67 6.71
N PHE A 25 -11.29 -4.88 5.72
CA PHE A 25 -9.91 -4.67 5.32
C PHE A 25 -9.59 -3.18 5.45
N GLN A 26 -8.42 -2.85 5.97
CA GLN A 26 -7.90 -1.50 5.93
C GLN A 26 -7.10 -1.34 4.64
N LEU A 27 -7.42 -0.30 3.88
CA LEU A 27 -6.65 0.08 2.69
C LEU A 27 -5.51 0.99 3.10
N ALA A 28 -4.37 0.85 2.41
CA ALA A 28 -3.25 1.76 2.57
C ALA A 28 -3.57 3.13 1.98
N ASP A 29 -2.75 4.13 2.30
CA ASP A 29 -2.89 5.47 1.72
C ASP A 29 -2.85 5.40 0.19
N HIS A 30 -3.77 6.13 -0.43
CA HIS A 30 -3.90 6.21 -1.89
C HIS A 30 -4.29 4.89 -2.58
N VAL A 31 -4.83 3.91 -1.87
CA VAL A 31 -5.40 2.69 -2.46
C VAL A 31 -6.92 2.81 -2.55
N GLU A 32 -7.46 2.57 -3.74
CA GLU A 32 -8.90 2.62 -4.03
C GLU A 32 -9.38 1.30 -4.64
N VAL A 33 -10.66 0.98 -4.45
CA VAL A 33 -11.28 -0.21 -5.03
C VAL A 33 -11.73 0.13 -6.45
N GLU A 34 -11.25 -0.63 -7.43
CA GLU A 34 -11.60 -0.43 -8.84
C GLU A 34 -12.76 -1.35 -9.26
N THR A 35 -12.73 -2.63 -8.89
CA THR A 35 -13.73 -3.62 -9.31
C THR A 35 -13.87 -4.74 -8.28
N ALA A 36 -15.03 -5.40 -8.26
CA ALA A 36 -15.25 -6.64 -7.51
C ALA A 36 -15.98 -7.66 -8.38
N SER A 37 -15.50 -8.91 -8.40
CA SER A 37 -16.08 -9.99 -9.20
C SER A 37 -16.12 -11.32 -8.45
N LEU A 38 -17.20 -12.07 -8.62
CA LEU A 38 -17.39 -13.39 -8.01
C LEU A 38 -17.41 -14.46 -9.11
N LYS A 39 -16.40 -15.33 -9.14
CA LYS A 39 -16.30 -16.43 -10.13
C LYS A 39 -15.83 -17.70 -9.46
N ASN A 40 -16.47 -18.83 -9.79
CA ASN A 40 -16.13 -20.15 -9.24
C ASN A 40 -16.10 -20.19 -7.69
N GLY A 41 -16.94 -19.39 -7.03
CA GLY A 41 -16.99 -19.31 -5.57
C GLY A 41 -15.89 -18.46 -4.92
N LEU A 42 -15.04 -17.77 -5.70
CA LEU A 42 -14.03 -16.83 -5.20
C LEU A 42 -14.43 -15.39 -5.52
N LEU A 43 -14.42 -14.55 -4.50
CA LEU A 43 -14.55 -13.11 -4.62
C LEU A 43 -13.16 -12.50 -4.89
N HIS A 44 -12.99 -11.92 -6.07
CA HIS A 44 -11.86 -11.09 -6.46
C HIS A 44 -12.22 -9.62 -6.25
N ILE A 45 -11.31 -8.86 -5.64
CA ILE A 45 -11.44 -7.42 -5.41
C ILE A 45 -10.17 -6.78 -5.98
N ASP A 46 -10.31 -5.97 -7.01
CA ASP A 46 -9.21 -5.29 -7.67
C ASP A 46 -8.99 -3.93 -7.00
N LEU A 47 -7.73 -3.68 -6.64
CA LEU A 47 -7.30 -2.48 -5.92
C LEU A 47 -6.25 -1.74 -6.76
N VAL A 48 -6.42 -0.42 -6.89
CA VAL A 48 -5.48 0.44 -7.61
C VAL A 48 -4.84 1.43 -6.65
N ARG A 49 -3.56 1.74 -6.86
CA ARG A 49 -2.84 2.77 -6.10
C ARG A 49 -2.73 4.04 -6.92
N ASN A 50 -3.44 5.10 -6.53
CA ASN A 50 -3.45 6.39 -7.21
C ASN A 50 -2.54 7.39 -6.50
N ILE A 51 -1.23 7.43 -6.84
CA ILE A 51 -0.29 8.40 -6.25
C ILE A 51 -0.44 9.77 -6.92
N PRO A 52 -0.85 10.82 -6.19
CA PRO A 52 -0.94 12.17 -6.75
C PRO A 52 0.37 12.62 -7.41
N GLU A 53 0.29 13.30 -8.56
CA GLU A 53 1.46 13.88 -9.23
C GLU A 53 2.24 14.87 -8.35
N ALA A 54 1.59 15.46 -7.35
CA ALA A 54 2.21 16.38 -6.40
C ALA A 54 3.29 15.70 -5.52
N LEU A 55 3.26 14.37 -5.38
CA LEU A 55 4.28 13.59 -4.69
C LEU A 55 5.40 13.12 -5.63
N LYS A 56 5.30 13.38 -6.95
CA LYS A 56 6.44 13.14 -7.85
C LYS A 56 7.56 14.10 -7.47
N PRO A 57 8.80 13.62 -7.29
CA PRO A 57 9.94 14.47 -6.98
C PRO A 57 10.11 15.51 -8.09
N ARG A 58 9.91 16.79 -7.75
CA ARG A 58 10.12 17.90 -8.69
C ARG A 58 11.60 18.25 -8.71
N ARG A 59 12.19 18.28 -9.90
CA ARG A 59 13.55 18.79 -10.09
C ARG A 59 13.50 20.32 -10.01
N ILE A 60 14.07 20.88 -8.95
CA ILE A 60 14.31 22.32 -8.84
C ILE A 60 15.62 22.67 -9.55
N SER A 61 15.54 23.52 -10.57
CA SER A 61 16.73 24.07 -11.22
C SER A 61 17.37 25.11 -10.31
N ILE A 62 18.63 24.92 -9.95
CA ILE A 62 19.42 25.96 -9.26
C ILE A 62 19.88 26.93 -10.35
N ALA A 63 19.28 28.12 -10.40
CA ALA A 63 19.80 29.21 -11.20
C ALA A 63 21.02 29.81 -10.46
N ALA A 64 22.17 29.84 -11.13
CA ALA A 64 23.28 30.64 -10.67
C ALA A 64 23.03 32.07 -11.17
N ASP A 65 22.68 32.99 -10.26
CA ASP A 65 22.73 34.41 -10.56
C ASP A 65 24.19 34.76 -10.88
N ALA A 66 24.45 35.23 -12.10
CA ALA A 66 25.77 35.55 -12.63
C ALA A 66 26.48 36.73 -11.91
N SER A 67 25.92 37.20 -10.79
CA SER A 67 26.41 38.32 -9.99
C SER A 67 26.92 37.93 -8.60
N ASP A 68 26.88 36.64 -8.22
CA ASP A 68 27.45 36.21 -6.94
C ASP A 68 28.89 35.74 -7.15
N SER A 69 29.82 36.68 -6.97
CA SER A 69 31.24 36.38 -6.95
C SER A 69 31.52 35.45 -5.79
N VAL A 70 31.69 34.15 -6.10
CA VAL A 70 32.08 33.09 -5.17
C VAL A 70 33.25 33.61 -4.33
N LYS A 71 32.98 33.93 -3.06
CA LYS A 71 34.02 34.32 -2.11
C LYS A 71 34.74 33.05 -1.67
N THR A 72 35.78 32.68 -2.41
CA THR A 72 36.73 31.65 -1.99
C THR A 72 37.35 32.10 -0.66
N ILE A 73 37.11 31.31 0.39
CA ILE A 73 37.73 31.54 1.70
C ILE A 73 39.14 30.94 1.62
N GLU A 74 40.12 31.74 1.19
CA GLU A 74 41.52 31.35 1.26
C GLU A 74 42.00 31.47 2.72
N ALA A 75 42.35 30.35 3.34
CA ALA A 75 43.04 30.34 4.62
C ALA A 75 44.51 30.73 4.40
N GLN A 76 44.83 32.00 4.65
CA GLN A 76 46.22 32.47 4.67
C GLN A 76 46.92 31.89 5.90
N ILE A 77 47.69 30.82 5.73
CA ILE A 77 48.61 30.31 6.76
C ILE A 77 50.02 30.73 6.35
N ALA A 78 50.61 31.68 7.09
CA ALA A 78 52.04 31.99 7.04
C ALA A 78 52.50 32.60 8.40
N PRO A 79 53.78 32.50 8.78
CA PRO A 79 54.34 31.44 9.61
C PRO A 79 54.77 31.95 11.02
N GLN A 80 54.62 31.13 12.06
CA GLN A 80 55.27 31.41 13.35
C GLN A 80 56.71 30.88 13.32
N GLN A 81 57.68 31.79 13.20
CA GLN A 81 59.04 31.54 13.68
C GLN A 81 59.09 31.93 15.16
N VAL A 82 59.29 30.94 16.03
CA VAL A 82 59.67 31.13 17.42
C VAL A 82 61.03 30.49 17.62
N ASN A 83 61.95 31.35 18.07
CA ASN A 83 63.36 31.17 18.49
C ASN A 83 64.43 30.98 17.41
#